data_AF-A0A9W7AXF9-F1
#
_entry.id   AF-A0A9W7AXF9-F1
#
_cell.length_a   1.000
_cell.length_b   1.000
_cell.length_c   1.000
_cell.angle_alpha   90.00
_cell.angle_beta   90.00
_cell.angle_gamma   90.00
#
_symmetry.space_group_name_H-M   'P 1'
#
loop_
_entity.id
_entity.type
_entity.pdbx_description
1 polymer ?
#
loop_
_entity_poly.entity_id
_entity_poly.type
_entity_poly.pdbx_seq_one_letter_code
_entity_poly.pdbx_strand_id
1 'polypeptide(L)'
;MFSKLVLAATLVAAAHAACPNSCSGHGTCGSNEVCTCYDSWGMGGAQGGDCSDRFCPSELAWVDVPDVAGVQHKYAECAAKGICDRETGECACFGGFEGKACGRQTCPDGCSGHGTCEFMGDLTFATVYNDFYDATSDAKRGVGVGSTKKGSSNVWDSDRARACVCDAGWTGINCASRMCPFGNDVMDLRANTGVAANAQVQTITLLSGGTDGGQSAVADALTDFVGKSFSLTFTSKTNETFTTVPIELASANAAGLTDIAADVDAALQNLPNRVISGGTDGGVAVTALSISWSASLIIQVTFTGTSVHGRQNLLEVDVNSCGSGCTPMLDGLEYVLVTGINATTNAATRLAQGTTSSVKETTAADYNSFECGRRGKCDFDTGICSCFEGYTGEA
;
A
#
# COMPACT_ATOMS: atom_id res chain seq x y z
N MET A 1 72.95 0.51 78.16
CA MET A 1 71.62 0.01 77.72
C MET A 1 70.98 1.07 76.84
N PHE A 2 70.50 0.65 75.68
CA PHE A 2 70.24 1.45 74.48
C PHE A 2 69.16 2.53 74.65
N SER A 3 69.46 3.76 74.25
CA SER A 3 68.48 4.83 74.05
C SER A 3 67.76 4.60 72.72
N LYS A 4 66.46 4.28 72.78
CA LYS A 4 65.64 4.02 71.59
C LYS A 4 65.16 5.34 71.00
N LEU A 5 65.72 5.72 69.85
CA LEU A 5 65.16 6.72 68.96
C LEU A 5 63.82 6.18 68.43
N VAL A 6 62.72 6.86 68.74
CA VAL A 6 61.40 6.60 68.12
C VAL A 6 61.32 7.45 66.87
N LEU A 7 61.47 6.82 65.70
CA LEU A 7 61.27 7.46 64.40
C LEU A 7 59.76 7.49 64.11
N ALA A 8 59.13 8.66 64.25
CA ALA A 8 57.75 8.86 63.84
C ALA A 8 57.70 9.02 62.31
N ALA A 9 57.37 7.95 61.59
CA ALA A 9 57.12 8.01 60.15
C ALA A 9 55.78 8.71 59.90
N THR A 10 55.84 9.95 59.45
CA THR A 10 54.68 10.68 58.92
C THR A 10 54.23 10.02 57.62
N LEU A 11 53.15 9.23 57.69
CA LEU A 11 52.38 8.80 56.53
C LEU A 11 51.79 10.05 55.86
N VAL A 12 52.48 10.55 54.83
CA VAL A 12 51.89 11.50 53.88
C VAL A 12 50.87 10.69 53.08
N ALA A 13 49.60 10.76 53.48
CA ALA A 13 48.51 10.29 52.65
C ALA A 13 48.47 11.18 51.40
N ALA A 14 49.06 10.69 50.30
CA ALA A 14 48.82 11.26 48.99
C ALA A 14 47.34 11.02 48.67
N ALA A 15 46.50 12.01 48.94
CA ALA A 15 45.15 12.09 48.39
C ALA A 15 45.32 12.11 46.88
N HIS A 16 45.18 10.94 46.24
CA HIS A 16 45.09 10.88 44.80
C HIS A 16 43.83 11.66 44.46
N ALA A 17 43.99 12.70 43.65
CA ALA A 17 42.94 13.39 42.93
C ALA A 17 42.02 12.33 42.29
N ALA A 18 40.98 11.96 43.01
CA ALA A 18 40.13 10.83 42.66
C ALA A 18 38.98 11.40 41.85
N CYS A 19 38.93 11.07 40.56
CA CYS A 19 37.78 11.41 39.75
C CYS A 19 36.49 10.92 40.44
N PRO A 20 35.37 11.66 40.31
CA PRO A 20 34.09 11.26 40.86
C PRO A 20 33.76 9.80 40.53
N ASN A 21 33.43 9.02 41.55
CA ASN A 21 33.17 7.57 41.48
C ASN A 21 34.20 6.75 40.68
N SER A 22 35.45 7.23 40.56
CA SER A 22 36.47 6.64 39.69
C SER A 22 35.98 6.43 38.24
N CYS A 23 35.24 7.42 37.72
CA CYS A 23 34.59 7.38 36.41
C CYS A 23 33.67 6.16 36.23
N SER A 24 33.16 5.61 37.34
CA SER A 24 32.31 4.41 37.41
C SER A 24 32.87 3.19 36.66
N GLY A 25 34.18 3.16 36.38
CA GLY A 25 34.80 2.14 35.50
C GLY A 25 34.47 2.29 34.02
N HIS A 26 33.82 3.39 33.62
CA HIS A 26 33.33 3.68 32.27
C HIS A 26 33.98 4.91 31.65
N GLY A 27 35.16 5.28 32.13
CA GLY A 27 35.94 6.39 31.57
C GLY A 27 37.38 6.41 32.07
N THR A 28 38.17 7.30 31.49
CA THR A 28 39.54 7.58 31.92
C THR A 28 39.59 8.90 32.69
N CYS A 29 40.24 8.88 33.85
CA CYS A 29 40.41 10.07 34.68
C CYS A 29 41.52 10.97 34.13
N GLY A 30 41.18 12.20 33.74
CA GLY A 30 42.13 13.21 33.27
C GLY A 30 42.92 13.89 34.40
N SER A 31 43.96 14.64 34.05
CA SER A 31 44.80 15.39 35.01
C SER A 31 44.08 16.58 35.66
N ASN A 32 42.91 16.93 35.16
CA ASN A 32 42.03 17.99 35.66
C ASN A 32 40.85 17.45 36.49
N GLU A 33 40.90 16.19 36.94
CA GLU A 33 39.83 15.54 37.72
C GLU A 33 38.50 15.39 36.97
N VAL A 34 38.55 15.47 35.63
CA VAL A 34 37.40 15.26 34.76
C VAL A 34 37.50 13.88 34.11
N CYS A 35 36.40 13.13 34.19
CA CYS A 35 36.29 11.85 33.48
C CYS A 35 36.03 12.08 31.99
N THR A 36 36.83 11.42 31.16
CA THR A 36 36.53 11.23 29.74
C THR A 36 35.85 9.87 29.60
N CYS A 37 34.53 9.88 29.43
CA CYS A 37 33.74 8.65 29.35
C CYS A 37 34.02 7.87 28.06
N TYR A 38 33.90 6.55 28.14
CA TYR A 38 33.90 5.68 26.96
C TYR A 38 32.64 5.90 26.12
N ASP A 39 32.66 5.41 24.88
CA ASP A 39 31.52 5.51 23.99
C ASP A 39 30.24 4.96 24.62
N SER A 40 29.14 5.68 24.46
CA SER A 40 27.82 5.40 25.03
C SER A 40 27.70 5.59 26.56
N TRP A 41 28.68 6.23 27.21
CA TRP A 41 28.62 6.58 28.64
C TRP A 41 28.77 8.07 28.89
N GLY A 42 28.12 8.55 29.95
CA GLY A 42 28.09 9.96 30.35
C GLY A 42 27.39 10.17 31.68
N MET A 43 26.87 11.37 31.88
CA MET A 43 26.04 11.75 33.02
C MET A 43 24.92 12.68 32.58
N GLY A 44 23.67 12.34 32.90
CA GLY A 44 22.50 13.17 32.58
C GLY A 44 22.32 13.47 31.10
N GLY A 45 22.73 12.55 30.21
CA GLY A 45 22.65 12.74 28.76
C GLY A 45 23.73 13.66 28.17
N ALA A 46 24.76 14.02 28.95
CA ALA A 46 25.93 14.76 28.49
C ALA A 46 27.24 13.99 28.74
N GLN A 47 28.27 14.29 27.95
CA GLN A 47 29.62 13.78 28.22
C GLN A 47 30.18 14.39 29.51
N GLY A 48 30.83 13.56 30.33
CA GLY A 48 31.50 13.97 31.57
C GLY A 48 30.84 13.42 32.84
N GLY A 49 31.05 14.11 33.96
CA GLY A 49 30.60 13.64 35.27
C GLY A 49 31.41 12.43 35.76
N ASP A 50 30.73 11.42 36.28
CA ASP A 50 31.34 10.15 36.72
C ASP A 50 31.08 8.98 35.76
N CYS A 51 30.56 9.25 34.56
CA CYS A 51 30.28 8.25 33.53
C CYS A 51 29.35 7.10 33.96
N SER A 52 28.47 7.32 34.94
CA SER A 52 27.57 6.27 35.44
C SER A 52 26.34 6.01 34.57
N ASP A 53 25.98 6.94 33.67
CA ASP A 53 24.80 6.83 32.82
C ASP A 53 25.14 6.37 31.40
N ARG A 54 24.26 5.56 30.80
CA ARG A 54 24.25 5.25 29.37
C ARG A 54 23.59 6.36 28.54
N PHE A 55 24.11 6.57 27.35
CA PHE A 55 23.41 7.33 26.31
C PHE A 55 22.39 6.46 25.60
N CYS A 56 21.16 6.96 25.48
CA CYS A 56 20.15 6.33 24.66
C CYS A 56 20.22 6.82 23.20
N PRO A 57 19.71 6.02 22.27
CA PRO A 57 19.65 6.44 20.87
C PRO A 57 18.70 7.64 20.71
N SER A 58 19.04 8.48 19.74
CA SER A 58 18.25 9.67 19.39
C SER A 58 17.68 9.50 17.98
N GLU A 59 16.49 10.04 17.77
CA GLU A 59 15.81 10.09 16.47
C GLU A 59 15.12 11.45 16.33
N LEU A 60 14.64 11.79 15.13
CA LEU A 60 13.79 12.95 14.90
C LEU A 60 12.61 12.97 15.87
N ALA A 61 12.47 14.05 16.64
CA ALA A 61 11.43 14.20 17.64
C ALA A 61 10.04 14.20 17.00
N TRP A 62 9.11 13.44 17.59
CA TRP A 62 7.70 13.49 17.20
C TRP A 62 7.05 14.82 17.56
N VAL A 63 7.48 15.40 18.68
CA VAL A 63 7.01 16.69 19.18
C VAL A 63 8.21 17.43 19.73
N ASP A 64 8.48 18.62 19.20
CA ASP A 64 9.45 19.55 19.74
C ASP A 64 8.96 20.98 19.62
N VAL A 65 9.68 21.90 20.28
CA VAL A 65 9.44 23.34 20.13
C VAL A 65 10.32 23.86 18.99
N PRO A 66 9.79 24.72 18.10
CA PRO A 66 10.58 25.31 17.03
C PRO A 66 11.70 26.17 17.60
N ASP A 67 12.84 26.20 16.92
CA ASP A 67 13.93 27.10 17.28
C ASP A 67 13.75 28.51 16.73
N VAL A 68 14.74 29.38 16.99
CA VAL A 68 14.74 30.77 16.52
C VAL A 68 14.67 30.91 15.00
N ALA A 69 15.03 29.87 14.24
CA ALA A 69 14.93 29.82 12.79
C ALA A 69 13.67 29.10 12.29
N GLY A 70 12.81 28.62 13.20
CA GLY A 70 11.59 27.87 12.90
C GLY A 70 11.83 26.39 12.56
N VAL A 71 13.02 25.84 12.83
CA VAL A 71 13.32 24.42 12.60
C VAL A 71 12.69 23.58 13.71
N GLN A 72 11.96 22.55 13.29
CA GLN A 72 11.25 21.56 14.11
C GLN A 72 11.68 20.14 13.74
N HIS A 73 11.25 19.15 14.52
CA HIS A 73 11.65 17.73 14.46
C HIS A 73 13.15 17.49 14.59
N LYS A 74 13.81 18.16 15.55
CA LYS A 74 15.23 17.92 15.85
C LYS A 74 15.45 16.52 16.40
N TYR A 75 16.68 16.02 16.29
CA TYR A 75 17.07 14.79 16.97
C TYR A 75 16.93 14.96 18.49
N ALA A 76 16.16 14.06 19.09
CA ALA A 76 15.94 14.00 20.53
C ALA A 76 16.13 12.55 21.00
N GLU A 77 16.65 12.42 22.22
CA GLU A 77 16.75 11.13 22.88
C GLU A 77 15.36 10.47 22.95
N CYS A 78 15.29 9.21 22.53
CA CYS A 78 14.04 8.47 22.44
C CYS A 78 12.93 9.20 21.65
N ALA A 79 13.29 9.98 20.62
CA ALA A 79 12.38 10.75 19.76
C ALA A 79 11.41 11.68 20.51
N ALA A 80 11.76 12.07 21.74
CA ALA A 80 10.84 12.74 22.68
C ALA A 80 9.51 11.97 22.94
N LYS A 81 9.51 10.65 22.71
CA LYS A 81 8.38 9.71 22.92
C LYS A 81 8.79 8.47 23.70
N GLY A 82 9.78 8.61 24.57
CA GLY A 82 10.16 7.58 25.53
C GLY A 82 10.99 8.15 26.66
N ILE A 83 11.27 7.30 27.65
CA ILE A 83 12.18 7.58 28.75
C ILE A 83 13.44 6.74 28.53
N CYS A 84 14.60 7.39 28.56
CA CYS A 84 15.87 6.68 28.50
C CYS A 84 16.14 5.96 29.83
N ASP A 85 16.32 4.64 29.77
CA ASP A 85 16.90 3.88 30.87
C ASP A 85 18.43 4.07 30.84
N ARG A 86 18.94 4.77 31.85
CA ARG A 86 20.36 5.10 31.96
C ARG A 86 21.24 3.92 32.36
N GLU A 87 20.69 2.82 32.87
CA GLU A 87 21.48 1.64 33.21
C GLU A 87 21.75 0.79 31.97
N THR A 88 20.74 0.65 31.11
CA THR A 88 20.80 -0.20 29.91
C THR A 88 21.17 0.56 28.63
N GLY A 89 20.84 1.86 28.56
CA GLY A 89 20.94 2.66 27.33
C GLY A 89 19.80 2.41 26.35
N GLU A 90 18.71 1.79 26.81
CA GLU A 90 17.53 1.50 26.00
C GLU A 90 16.40 2.51 26.25
N CYS A 91 15.62 2.80 25.22
CA CYS A 91 14.46 3.67 25.32
C CYS A 91 13.20 2.89 25.70
N ALA A 92 12.59 3.24 26.83
CA ALA A 92 11.24 2.82 27.19
C ALA A 92 10.21 3.71 26.48
N CYS A 93 9.69 3.25 25.34
CA CYS A 93 8.75 4.03 24.53
C CYS A 93 7.38 4.21 25.18
N PHE A 94 6.77 5.37 24.96
CA PHE A 94 5.39 5.62 25.33
C PHE A 94 4.43 4.87 24.41
N GLY A 95 3.21 4.62 24.91
CA GLY A 95 2.18 3.92 24.14
C GLY A 95 1.93 4.58 22.79
N GLY A 96 1.88 3.76 21.74
CA GLY A 96 1.78 4.25 20.36
C GLY A 96 3.11 4.39 19.62
N PHE A 97 4.26 4.18 20.29
CA PHE A 97 5.59 4.36 19.69
C PHE A 97 6.50 3.16 19.95
N GLU A 98 7.36 2.84 19.00
CA GLU A 98 8.30 1.72 19.08
C GLU A 98 9.58 1.99 18.25
N GLY A 99 10.46 1.00 18.26
CA GLY A 99 11.80 1.08 17.68
C GLY A 99 12.84 1.52 18.71
N LYS A 100 14.12 1.40 18.35
CA LYS A 100 15.25 1.59 19.27
C LYS A 100 15.23 2.96 19.97
N ALA A 101 14.76 3.99 19.27
CA ALA A 101 14.63 5.35 19.79
C ALA A 101 13.18 5.85 19.79
N CYS A 102 12.17 4.97 19.78
CA CYS A 102 10.75 5.35 19.72
C CYS A 102 10.37 6.19 18.50
N GLY A 103 11.16 6.08 17.43
CA GLY A 103 11.06 6.89 16.22
C GLY A 103 9.93 6.48 15.27
N ARG A 104 9.22 5.38 15.55
CA ARG A 104 8.15 4.88 14.69
C ARG A 104 6.86 4.72 15.46
N GLN A 105 5.73 4.99 14.82
CA GLN A 105 4.42 4.77 15.42
C GLN A 105 4.09 3.27 15.39
N THR A 106 3.59 2.70 16.48
CA THR A 106 3.10 1.32 16.50
C THR A 106 1.80 1.21 15.71
N CYS A 107 1.60 0.13 14.95
CA CYS A 107 0.28 -0.15 14.43
C CYS A 107 -0.69 -0.55 15.55
N PRO A 108 -1.93 -0.02 15.54
CA PRO A 108 -2.97 -0.40 16.52
C PRO A 108 -3.13 -1.92 16.61
N ASP A 109 -3.02 -2.46 17.82
CA ASP A 109 -3.13 -3.89 18.15
C ASP A 109 -2.29 -4.83 17.25
N GLY A 110 -1.20 -4.34 16.65
CA GLY A 110 -0.42 -5.11 15.68
C GLY A 110 -1.25 -5.58 14.47
N CYS A 111 -2.22 -4.76 14.05
CA CYS A 111 -3.18 -5.09 13.00
C CYS A 111 -4.01 -6.34 13.30
N SER A 112 -4.19 -6.66 14.59
CA SER A 112 -4.95 -7.81 15.10
C SER A 112 -4.55 -9.17 14.53
N GLY A 113 -3.36 -9.27 13.90
CA GLY A 113 -2.93 -10.46 13.16
C GLY A 113 -3.68 -10.70 11.84
N HIS A 114 -4.41 -9.71 11.33
CA HIS A 114 -5.22 -9.77 10.10
C HIS A 114 -4.84 -8.65 9.11
N GLY A 115 -3.56 -8.31 9.07
CA GLY A 115 -3.02 -7.31 8.17
C GLY A 115 -1.53 -7.07 8.38
N THR A 116 -0.97 -6.24 7.51
CA THR A 116 0.44 -5.81 7.60
C THR A 116 0.53 -4.37 8.08
N CYS A 117 1.61 -4.06 8.79
CA CYS A 117 1.88 -2.74 9.35
C CYS A 117 2.82 -1.96 8.43
N GLU A 118 2.25 -1.11 7.58
CA GLU A 118 2.97 -0.41 6.52
C GLU A 118 3.19 1.07 6.86
N PHE A 119 4.26 1.66 6.33
CA PHE A 119 4.51 3.10 6.45
C PHE A 119 3.53 3.90 5.60
N MET A 120 3.14 5.08 6.09
CA MET A 120 2.22 5.97 5.37
C MET A 120 2.72 6.32 3.95
N GLY A 121 4.04 6.44 3.77
CA GLY A 121 4.67 6.69 2.47
C GLY A 121 4.69 5.49 1.52
N ASP A 122 4.42 4.28 2.03
CA ASP A 122 4.34 3.05 1.25
C ASP A 122 2.93 2.67 0.84
N LEU A 123 1.91 3.28 1.44
CA LEU A 123 0.52 3.05 1.09
C LEU A 123 0.21 3.51 -0.33
N THR A 124 -0.62 2.72 -1.00
CA THR A 124 -1.11 3.01 -2.35
C THR A 124 -2.57 3.44 -2.31
N PHE A 125 -3.04 4.10 -3.38
CA PHE A 125 -4.47 4.38 -3.51
C PHE A 125 -5.28 3.08 -3.45
N ALA A 126 -6.51 3.14 -2.92
CA ALA A 126 -7.37 1.99 -2.69
C ALA A 126 -6.85 0.95 -1.67
N THR A 127 -5.86 1.31 -0.84
CA THR A 127 -5.51 0.51 0.36
C THR A 127 -6.69 0.43 1.34
N VAL A 128 -7.52 1.48 1.39
CA VAL A 128 -8.72 1.50 2.23
C VAL A 128 -9.85 0.75 1.50
N TYR A 129 -10.48 -0.17 2.21
CA TYR A 129 -11.64 -0.91 1.68
C TYR A 129 -12.75 0.05 1.19
N ASN A 130 -13.42 -0.32 0.09
CA ASN A 130 -14.45 0.49 -0.58
C ASN A 130 -14.00 1.87 -1.10
N ASP A 131 -12.70 2.17 -1.15
CA ASP A 131 -12.19 3.33 -1.88
C ASP A 131 -12.05 2.98 -3.36
N PHE A 132 -13.13 3.23 -4.11
CA PHE A 132 -13.21 2.93 -5.52
C PHE A 132 -12.59 4.07 -6.34
N TYR A 133 -11.64 3.73 -7.21
CA TYR A 133 -11.14 4.66 -8.21
C TYR A 133 -12.21 4.89 -9.29
N ASP A 134 -12.72 6.12 -9.42
CA ASP A 134 -13.76 6.47 -10.41
C ASP A 134 -13.19 6.94 -11.77
N ALA A 135 -11.87 7.04 -11.89
CA ALA A 135 -11.17 7.54 -13.08
C ALA A 135 -11.72 8.85 -13.68
N THR A 136 -12.44 9.67 -12.88
CA THR A 136 -13.18 10.85 -13.34
C THR A 136 -12.28 11.99 -13.85
N SER A 137 -10.97 11.90 -13.62
CA SER A 137 -10.01 12.84 -14.21
C SER A 137 -8.76 12.15 -14.75
N ASP A 138 -8.33 12.61 -15.93
CA ASP A 138 -7.08 12.19 -16.57
C ASP A 138 -5.83 12.52 -15.74
N ALA A 139 -5.94 13.42 -14.76
CA ALA A 139 -4.88 13.75 -13.81
C ALA A 139 -4.54 12.60 -12.85
N LYS A 140 -5.33 11.52 -12.82
CA LYS A 140 -5.11 10.36 -11.95
C LYS A 140 -4.77 9.07 -12.71
N ARG A 141 -4.52 9.14 -14.04
CA ARG A 141 -4.07 8.03 -14.91
C ARG A 141 -2.96 7.16 -14.24
N GLY A 142 -3.02 5.84 -14.44
CA GLY A 142 -2.07 4.87 -13.88
C GLY A 142 -2.66 3.89 -12.85
N VAL A 143 -3.90 4.08 -12.40
CA VAL A 143 -4.62 3.14 -11.53
C VAL A 143 -5.35 2.11 -12.39
N GLY A 144 -5.18 0.81 -12.11
CA GLY A 144 -5.75 -0.30 -12.88
C GLY A 144 -4.73 -1.12 -13.69
N VAL A 145 -3.45 -0.81 -13.58
CA VAL A 145 -2.30 -1.56 -14.12
C VAL A 145 -1.28 -1.86 -13.00
N GLY A 146 -1.74 -1.74 -11.76
CA GLY A 146 -0.88 -1.66 -10.58
C GLY A 146 -1.47 -0.80 -9.47
N SER A 147 -1.14 -1.13 -8.24
CA SER A 147 -1.28 -0.25 -7.08
C SER A 147 -0.48 1.04 -7.29
N THR A 148 -1.15 2.21 -7.36
CA THR A 148 -0.46 3.49 -7.57
C THR A 148 -0.22 4.19 -6.24
N LYS A 149 1.04 4.46 -5.89
CA LYS A 149 1.38 5.44 -4.83
C LYS A 149 0.98 6.82 -5.33
N LYS A 150 -0.02 7.45 -4.69
CA LYS A 150 -0.33 8.85 -4.96
C LYS A 150 0.65 9.67 -4.13
N GLY A 151 1.43 10.52 -4.79
CA GLY A 151 2.49 11.28 -4.13
C GLY A 151 1.93 12.12 -2.98
N SER A 152 2.21 11.70 -1.75
CA SER A 152 2.07 12.53 -0.57
C SER A 152 3.30 13.44 -0.51
N SER A 153 3.22 14.62 -1.12
CA SER A 153 4.34 15.56 -1.13
C SER A 153 4.77 15.91 0.30
N ASN A 154 6.02 15.57 0.66
CA ASN A 154 6.76 16.07 1.81
C ASN A 154 6.02 15.99 3.17
N VAL A 155 5.36 14.87 3.45
CA VAL A 155 4.83 14.63 4.80
C VAL A 155 5.98 14.15 5.68
N TRP A 156 6.34 14.92 6.70
CA TRP A 156 7.55 14.71 7.52
C TRP A 156 7.60 13.35 8.23
N ASP A 157 6.46 12.75 8.52
CA ASP A 157 6.31 11.47 9.21
C ASP A 157 5.95 10.31 8.28
N SER A 158 6.00 10.48 6.95
CA SER A 158 5.58 9.43 6.01
C SER A 158 6.35 8.11 6.16
N ASP A 159 7.60 8.18 6.63
CA ASP A 159 8.51 7.05 6.85
C ASP A 159 8.54 6.58 8.32
N ARG A 160 7.63 7.09 9.17
CA ARG A 160 7.61 6.84 10.61
C ARG A 160 6.22 6.54 11.15
N ALA A 161 5.21 7.24 10.65
CA ALA A 161 3.81 6.94 10.86
C ALA A 161 3.45 5.68 10.07
N ARG A 162 2.65 4.81 10.69
CA ARG A 162 2.27 3.52 10.14
C ARG A 162 0.77 3.29 10.28
N ALA A 163 0.22 2.54 9.34
CA ALA A 163 -1.16 2.12 9.35
C ALA A 163 -1.27 0.64 8.98
N CYS A 164 -2.39 0.04 9.36
CA CYS A 164 -2.68 -1.35 9.01
C CYS A 164 -3.27 -1.45 7.61
N VAL A 165 -2.70 -2.33 6.79
CA VAL A 165 -3.27 -2.80 5.53
C VAL A 165 -3.92 -4.15 5.83
N CYS A 166 -5.25 -4.20 5.83
CA CYS A 166 -5.97 -5.39 6.25
C CYS A 166 -5.97 -6.47 5.17
N ASP A 167 -5.89 -7.72 5.63
CA ASP A 167 -6.10 -8.90 4.80
C ASP A 167 -7.55 -8.92 4.27
N ALA A 168 -7.76 -9.66 3.19
CA ALA A 168 -9.09 -9.83 2.61
C ALA A 168 -10.12 -10.32 3.64
N GLY A 169 -11.31 -9.74 3.60
CA GLY A 169 -12.39 -10.01 4.54
C GLY A 169 -12.25 -9.33 5.91
N TRP A 170 -11.22 -8.49 6.12
CA TRP A 170 -11.02 -7.71 7.33
C TRP A 170 -10.96 -6.21 7.05
N THR A 171 -11.36 -5.43 8.04
CA THR A 171 -11.48 -3.99 7.96
C THR A 171 -11.31 -3.33 9.33
N GLY A 172 -11.34 -2.00 9.35
CA GLY A 172 -11.09 -1.17 10.51
C GLY A 172 -9.63 -0.73 10.62
N ILE A 173 -9.36 0.17 11.55
CA ILE A 173 -8.03 0.79 11.72
C ILE A 173 -6.96 -0.20 12.21
N ASN A 174 -7.39 -1.25 12.91
CA ASN A 174 -6.56 -2.31 13.47
C ASN A 174 -6.86 -3.68 12.85
N CYS A 175 -7.64 -3.73 11.76
CA CYS A 175 -8.07 -4.96 11.09
C CYS A 175 -8.81 -5.98 11.98
N ALA A 176 -9.47 -5.52 13.05
CA ALA A 176 -10.19 -6.40 13.97
C ALA A 176 -11.62 -6.75 13.52
N SER A 177 -12.16 -6.10 12.49
CA SER A 177 -13.56 -6.26 12.08
C SER A 177 -13.68 -7.04 10.77
N ARG A 178 -14.53 -8.04 10.72
CA ARG A 178 -14.89 -8.77 9.51
C ARG A 178 -15.71 -7.90 8.56
N MET A 179 -15.44 -8.00 7.27
CA MET A 179 -16.27 -7.40 6.24
C MET A 179 -17.52 -8.24 6.00
N CYS A 180 -18.66 -7.59 5.85
CA CYS A 180 -19.89 -8.24 5.43
C CYS A 180 -20.09 -8.17 3.92
N PRO A 181 -20.89 -9.09 3.35
CA PRO A 181 -21.22 -9.07 1.93
C PRO A 181 -22.05 -7.84 1.57
N PHE A 182 -21.95 -7.47 0.29
CA PHE A 182 -22.59 -6.28 -0.26
C PHE A 182 -23.57 -6.67 -1.36
N GLY A 183 -24.78 -6.13 -1.28
CA GLY A 183 -25.88 -6.41 -2.20
C GLY A 183 -26.62 -5.14 -2.59
N ASN A 184 -27.40 -5.20 -3.66
CA ASN A 184 -28.34 -4.14 -3.98
C ASN A 184 -29.54 -4.21 -3.03
N ASP A 185 -30.07 -3.07 -2.60
CA ASP A 185 -31.32 -3.08 -1.82
C ASP A 185 -32.47 -3.54 -2.71
N VAL A 186 -33.17 -4.59 -2.30
CA VAL A 186 -34.33 -5.16 -3.03
C VAL A 186 -35.48 -4.15 -3.21
N MET A 187 -35.51 -3.09 -2.40
CA MET A 187 -36.48 -2.00 -2.50
C MET A 187 -36.00 -0.86 -3.40
N ASP A 188 -34.75 -0.87 -3.86
CA ASP A 188 -34.23 0.12 -4.81
C ASP A 188 -34.73 -0.22 -6.22
N LEU A 189 -36.01 0.06 -6.41
CA LEU A 189 -36.73 -0.15 -7.66
C LEU A 189 -36.79 1.17 -8.43
N ARG A 190 -36.46 1.09 -9.72
CA ARG A 190 -36.60 2.24 -10.62
C ARG A 190 -38.07 2.62 -10.80
N ALA A 191 -38.34 3.92 -10.76
CA ALA A 191 -39.67 4.47 -11.01
C ALA A 191 -40.14 4.25 -12.47
N ASN A 192 -39.22 4.15 -13.42
CA ASN A 192 -39.52 3.83 -14.82
C ASN A 192 -38.95 2.46 -15.21
N THR A 193 -39.81 1.44 -15.25
CA THR A 193 -39.45 0.07 -15.61
C THR A 193 -39.32 -0.16 -17.12
N GLY A 194 -39.65 0.83 -17.95
CA GLY A 194 -39.49 0.77 -19.40
C GLY A 194 -38.05 1.00 -19.89
N VAL A 195 -37.13 1.33 -18.98
CA VAL A 195 -35.70 1.55 -19.26
C VAL A 195 -34.87 0.56 -18.45
N ALA A 196 -34.09 -0.28 -19.13
CA ALA A 196 -33.20 -1.23 -18.49
C ALA A 196 -32.19 -0.51 -17.57
N ALA A 197 -31.89 -1.12 -16.42
CA ALA A 197 -30.84 -0.65 -15.52
C ALA A 197 -29.47 -0.84 -16.18
N ASN A 198 -28.60 0.17 -16.05
CA ASN A 198 -27.23 0.08 -16.52
C ASN A 198 -26.41 -0.71 -15.49
N ALA A 199 -25.72 -1.73 -15.99
CA ALA A 199 -24.61 -2.37 -15.30
C ALA A 199 -23.36 -1.47 -15.35
N GLN A 200 -22.43 -1.67 -14.42
CA GLN A 200 -21.15 -0.98 -14.47
C GLN A 200 -20.39 -1.46 -15.71
N VAL A 201 -19.82 -0.51 -16.48
CA VAL A 201 -18.93 -0.81 -17.59
C VAL A 201 -17.55 -0.26 -17.28
N GLN A 202 -16.55 -1.12 -17.35
CA GLN A 202 -15.15 -0.75 -17.25
C GLN A 202 -14.48 -0.93 -18.62
N THR A 203 -13.74 0.08 -19.06
CA THR A 203 -12.97 0.03 -20.30
C THR A 203 -11.49 -0.04 -19.98
N ILE A 204 -10.89 -1.16 -20.36
CA ILE A 204 -9.46 -1.41 -20.35
C ILE A 204 -8.92 -0.93 -21.70
N THR A 205 -7.95 -0.02 -21.68
CA THR A 205 -7.25 0.46 -22.86
C THR A 205 -5.78 0.12 -22.73
N LEU A 206 -5.30 -0.79 -23.57
CA LEU A 206 -3.89 -1.16 -23.70
C LEU A 206 -3.32 -0.51 -24.96
N LEU A 207 -2.22 0.19 -24.80
CA LEU A 207 -1.54 0.90 -25.89
C LEU A 207 -0.18 0.25 -26.17
N SER A 208 0.07 -0.08 -27.43
CA SER A 208 1.39 -0.52 -27.87
C SER A 208 2.37 0.65 -27.85
N GLY A 209 3.60 0.38 -27.39
CA GLY A 209 4.77 1.24 -27.50
C GLY A 209 5.67 0.89 -28.68
N GLY A 210 5.25 -0.03 -29.56
CA GLY A 210 6.05 -0.49 -30.70
C GLY A 210 7.33 -1.26 -30.27
N THR A 211 8.22 -1.55 -31.22
CA THR A 211 9.48 -2.31 -30.97
C THR A 211 10.49 -1.60 -30.08
N ASP A 212 10.35 -0.28 -29.92
CA ASP A 212 11.33 0.58 -29.26
C ASP A 212 10.77 1.19 -27.95
N GLY A 213 9.56 0.82 -27.54
CA GLY A 213 8.89 1.34 -26.33
C GLY A 213 8.39 2.79 -26.42
N GLY A 214 8.48 3.44 -27.58
CA GLY A 214 7.95 4.78 -27.84
C GLY A 214 6.93 4.76 -28.98
N GLN A 215 5.79 5.43 -28.81
CA GLN A 215 4.75 5.56 -29.85
C GLN A 215 5.34 6.13 -31.16
N SER A 216 5.71 5.28 -32.11
CA SER A 216 6.26 5.69 -33.39
C SER A 216 5.15 5.61 -34.44
N ALA A 217 4.82 6.74 -35.05
CA ALA A 217 3.63 6.94 -35.90
C ALA A 217 3.53 6.04 -37.15
N VAL A 218 4.46 5.11 -37.35
CA VAL A 218 4.63 4.36 -38.59
C VAL A 218 4.71 2.84 -38.37
N ALA A 219 4.75 2.35 -37.13
CA ALA A 219 4.99 0.93 -36.83
C ALA A 219 4.08 0.32 -35.76
N ASP A 220 3.36 1.13 -34.97
CA ASP A 220 2.51 0.60 -33.91
C ASP A 220 1.28 -0.11 -34.52
N ALA A 221 1.07 -1.38 -34.19
CA ALA A 221 -0.03 -2.16 -34.73
C ALA A 221 -0.63 -3.12 -33.69
N LEU A 222 -1.88 -3.53 -33.90
CA LEU A 222 -2.52 -4.57 -33.08
C LEU A 222 -1.72 -5.88 -33.08
N THR A 223 -0.89 -6.11 -34.09
CA THR A 223 0.04 -7.24 -34.19
C THR A 223 1.06 -7.29 -33.06
N ASP A 224 1.34 -6.16 -32.39
CA ASP A 224 2.30 -6.09 -31.29
C ASP A 224 1.81 -6.83 -30.04
N PHE A 225 0.50 -7.03 -29.92
CA PHE A 225 -0.12 -7.82 -28.86
C PHE A 225 -0.23 -9.31 -29.19
N VAL A 226 0.04 -9.70 -30.44
CA VAL A 226 -0.21 -11.08 -30.89
C VAL A 226 0.83 -12.03 -30.28
N GLY A 227 0.35 -13.12 -29.68
CA GLY A 227 1.20 -14.11 -29.00
C GLY A 227 1.87 -13.58 -27.73
N LYS A 228 1.30 -12.52 -27.14
CA LYS A 228 1.68 -12.01 -25.82
C LYS A 228 0.51 -12.15 -24.87
N SER A 229 0.79 -12.61 -23.66
CA SER A 229 -0.22 -12.85 -22.64
C SER A 229 -0.21 -11.79 -21.54
N PHE A 230 -1.38 -11.44 -21.04
CA PHE A 230 -1.59 -10.67 -19.80
C PHE A 230 -2.59 -11.41 -18.91
N SER A 231 -2.75 -10.98 -17.67
CA SER A 231 -3.83 -11.47 -16.81
C SER A 231 -4.61 -10.32 -16.19
N LEU A 232 -5.82 -10.62 -15.72
CA LEU A 232 -6.66 -9.66 -15.03
C LEU A 232 -6.79 -10.09 -13.57
N THR A 233 -6.65 -9.14 -12.66
CA THR A 233 -6.96 -9.31 -11.25
C THR A 233 -8.27 -8.60 -10.92
N PHE A 234 -9.23 -9.38 -10.41
CA PHE A 234 -10.51 -8.92 -9.91
C PHE A 234 -10.45 -8.83 -8.38
N THR A 235 -10.78 -7.67 -7.82
CA THR A 235 -10.90 -7.48 -6.37
C THR A 235 -12.37 -7.45 -5.98
N SER A 236 -12.81 -8.42 -5.18
CA SER A 236 -14.17 -8.49 -4.67
C SER A 236 -14.48 -7.34 -3.70
N LYS A 237 -15.76 -7.17 -3.34
CA LYS A 237 -16.18 -6.16 -2.37
C LYS A 237 -15.70 -6.45 -0.94
N THR A 238 -15.29 -7.69 -0.68
CA THR A 238 -14.63 -8.13 0.57
C THR A 238 -13.11 -8.05 0.48
N ASN A 239 -12.56 -7.36 -0.53
CA ASN A 239 -11.13 -7.16 -0.74
C ASN A 239 -10.35 -8.46 -1.04
N GLU A 240 -11.02 -9.52 -1.48
CA GLU A 240 -10.35 -10.73 -1.97
C GLU A 240 -9.92 -10.52 -3.42
N THR A 241 -8.68 -10.85 -3.73
CA THR A 241 -8.12 -10.70 -5.08
C THR A 241 -8.09 -12.04 -5.80
N PHE A 242 -8.53 -12.04 -7.06
CA PHE A 242 -8.59 -13.22 -7.91
C PHE A 242 -7.96 -12.90 -9.25
N THR A 243 -6.87 -13.59 -9.58
CA THR A 243 -6.17 -13.42 -10.85
C THR A 243 -6.63 -14.48 -11.84
N THR A 244 -6.94 -14.05 -13.06
CA THR A 244 -7.36 -14.95 -14.13
C THR A 244 -6.20 -15.79 -14.66
N VAL A 245 -6.55 -16.81 -15.46
CA VAL A 245 -5.59 -17.45 -16.36
C VAL A 245 -5.00 -16.43 -17.36
N PRO A 246 -3.82 -16.70 -17.95
CA PRO A 246 -3.27 -15.88 -19.02
C PRO A 246 -4.25 -15.73 -20.19
N ILE A 247 -4.38 -14.51 -20.69
CA ILE A 247 -5.22 -14.11 -21.82
C ILE A 247 -4.30 -13.57 -22.90
N GLU A 248 -4.47 -14.04 -24.13
CA GLU A 248 -3.63 -13.64 -25.26
C GLU A 248 -4.47 -13.21 -26.47
N LEU A 249 -3.90 -12.35 -27.31
CA LEU A 249 -4.49 -12.07 -28.62
C LEU A 249 -3.93 -13.06 -29.64
N ALA A 250 -4.75 -14.01 -30.10
CA ALA A 250 -4.32 -15.00 -31.08
C ALA A 250 -4.06 -14.41 -32.48
N SER A 251 -4.81 -13.39 -32.89
CA SER A 251 -4.62 -12.74 -34.19
C SER A 251 -5.09 -11.28 -34.23
N ALA A 252 -4.39 -10.44 -35.00
CA ALA A 252 -4.69 -9.01 -35.12
C ALA A 252 -5.75 -8.72 -36.20
N ASN A 253 -6.93 -9.32 -36.09
CA ASN A 253 -8.06 -9.10 -37.00
C ASN A 253 -9.40 -9.12 -36.24
N ALA A 254 -10.53 -8.95 -36.94
CA ALA A 254 -11.86 -8.95 -36.31
C ALA A 254 -12.21 -10.27 -35.60
N ALA A 255 -11.73 -11.40 -36.10
CA ALA A 255 -11.93 -12.69 -35.46
C ALA A 255 -11.12 -12.77 -34.15
N GLY A 256 -9.86 -12.36 -34.15
CA GLY A 256 -9.05 -12.33 -32.91
C GLY A 256 -9.55 -11.34 -31.86
N LEU A 257 -10.16 -10.21 -32.27
CA LEU A 257 -10.86 -9.32 -31.33
C LEU A 257 -12.14 -9.95 -30.76
N THR A 258 -12.82 -10.80 -31.52
CA THR A 258 -13.98 -11.55 -31.00
C THR A 258 -13.52 -12.65 -30.04
N ASP A 259 -12.41 -13.32 -30.39
CA ASP A 259 -11.81 -14.40 -29.62
C ASP A 259 -11.32 -13.91 -28.25
N ILE A 260 -10.50 -12.84 -28.23
CA ILE A 260 -10.02 -12.27 -26.96
C ILE A 260 -11.16 -11.77 -26.07
N ALA A 261 -12.26 -11.28 -26.64
CA ALA A 261 -13.43 -10.90 -25.85
C ALA A 261 -14.07 -12.13 -25.18
N ALA A 262 -14.16 -13.25 -25.90
CA ALA A 262 -14.65 -14.52 -25.36
C ALA A 262 -13.66 -15.12 -24.32
N ASP A 263 -12.35 -14.99 -24.54
CA ASP A 263 -11.33 -15.45 -23.60
C ASP A 263 -11.38 -14.65 -22.30
N VAL A 264 -11.50 -13.32 -22.36
CA VAL A 264 -11.66 -12.47 -21.17
C VAL A 264 -12.95 -12.81 -20.42
N ASP A 265 -14.05 -12.99 -21.15
CA ASP A 265 -15.33 -13.40 -20.58
C ASP A 265 -15.22 -14.74 -19.83
N ALA A 266 -14.66 -15.76 -20.49
CA ALA A 266 -14.44 -17.07 -19.89
C ALA A 266 -13.46 -17.01 -18.71
N ALA A 267 -12.40 -16.22 -18.81
CA ALA A 267 -11.39 -16.09 -17.77
C ALA A 267 -11.95 -15.46 -16.49
N LEU A 268 -12.79 -14.42 -16.62
CA LEU A 268 -13.46 -13.76 -15.49
C LEU A 268 -14.55 -14.65 -14.87
N GLN A 269 -15.32 -15.38 -15.68
CA GLN A 269 -16.36 -16.28 -15.17
C GLN A 269 -15.81 -17.56 -14.51
N ASN A 270 -14.62 -18.01 -14.91
CA ASN A 270 -13.95 -19.18 -14.33
C ASN A 270 -13.03 -18.84 -13.15
N LEU A 271 -13.11 -17.63 -12.60
CA LEU A 271 -12.43 -17.31 -11.35
C LEU A 271 -12.87 -18.26 -10.22
N PRO A 272 -11.97 -18.57 -9.27
CA PRO A 272 -12.29 -19.45 -8.15
C PRO A 272 -13.55 -19.02 -7.39
N ASN A 273 -14.23 -19.98 -6.77
CA ASN A 273 -15.47 -19.76 -5.99
C ASN A 273 -16.63 -19.10 -6.76
N ARG A 274 -16.53 -18.95 -8.09
CA ARG A 274 -17.55 -18.27 -8.93
C ARG A 274 -17.90 -16.88 -8.40
N VAL A 275 -16.89 -16.14 -7.94
CA VAL A 275 -17.05 -14.79 -7.38
C VAL A 275 -17.73 -13.82 -8.35
N ILE A 276 -17.53 -14.03 -9.65
CA ILE A 276 -18.30 -13.42 -10.72
C ILE A 276 -19.32 -14.46 -11.21
N SER A 277 -20.59 -14.29 -10.85
CA SER A 277 -21.67 -15.18 -11.29
C SER A 277 -22.92 -14.41 -11.67
N GLY A 278 -23.65 -14.92 -12.67
CA GLY A 278 -24.90 -14.33 -13.16
C GLY A 278 -25.93 -15.36 -13.63
N GLY A 279 -25.93 -16.56 -13.05
CA GLY A 279 -26.88 -17.61 -13.43
C GLY A 279 -26.69 -18.09 -14.87
N THR A 280 -27.76 -18.19 -15.65
CA THR A 280 -27.75 -18.63 -17.06
C THR A 280 -27.17 -17.61 -18.03
N ASP A 281 -27.08 -16.34 -17.64
CA ASP A 281 -26.78 -15.22 -18.55
C ASP A 281 -25.31 -14.77 -18.45
N GLY A 282 -24.49 -15.49 -17.68
CA GLY A 282 -23.08 -15.15 -17.43
C GLY A 282 -22.91 -14.01 -16.41
N GLY A 283 -21.73 -13.92 -15.80
CA GLY A 283 -21.44 -12.91 -14.78
C GLY A 283 -20.90 -11.58 -15.31
N VAL A 284 -20.43 -11.58 -16.56
CA VAL A 284 -19.93 -10.41 -17.28
C VAL A 284 -20.33 -10.51 -18.75
N ALA A 285 -20.28 -9.39 -19.46
CA ALA A 285 -20.35 -9.34 -20.92
C ALA A 285 -19.18 -8.50 -21.44
N VAL A 286 -18.43 -9.05 -22.41
CA VAL A 286 -17.17 -8.45 -22.87
C VAL A 286 -17.22 -8.14 -24.36
N THR A 287 -16.70 -6.99 -24.75
CA THR A 287 -16.45 -6.63 -26.15
C THR A 287 -15.04 -6.11 -26.31
N ALA A 288 -14.34 -6.50 -27.38
CA ALA A 288 -13.03 -5.94 -27.70
C ALA A 288 -13.02 -5.28 -29.08
N LEU A 289 -12.27 -4.19 -29.17
CA LEU A 289 -12.12 -3.37 -30.36
C LEU A 289 -10.68 -2.88 -30.46
N SER A 290 -10.25 -2.52 -31.67
CA SER A 290 -9.00 -1.81 -31.87
C SER A 290 -9.23 -0.54 -32.67
N ILE A 291 -8.33 0.42 -32.51
CA ILE A 291 -8.37 1.64 -33.30
C ILE A 291 -7.10 1.72 -34.14
N SER A 292 -7.28 1.63 -35.46
CA SER A 292 -6.21 1.34 -36.42
C SER A 292 -5.06 2.35 -36.44
N TRP A 293 -5.30 3.60 -36.03
CA TRP A 293 -4.31 4.68 -35.99
C TRP A 293 -3.56 4.83 -34.66
N SER A 294 -3.90 4.04 -33.63
CA SER A 294 -3.35 4.20 -32.28
C SER A 294 -2.88 2.88 -31.66
N ALA A 295 -2.83 1.80 -32.44
CA ALA A 295 -2.35 0.48 -32.00
C ALA A 295 -2.85 0.09 -30.61
N SER A 296 -4.15 0.30 -30.39
CA SER A 296 -4.78 0.15 -29.09
C SER A 296 -5.64 -1.10 -29.08
N LEU A 297 -5.51 -1.91 -28.04
CA LEU A 297 -6.46 -2.96 -27.70
C LEU A 297 -7.39 -2.41 -26.62
N ILE A 298 -8.67 -2.29 -26.96
CA ILE A 298 -9.70 -1.78 -26.06
C ILE A 298 -10.64 -2.92 -25.71
N ILE A 299 -10.79 -3.20 -24.43
CA ILE A 299 -11.66 -4.25 -23.91
C ILE A 299 -12.66 -3.57 -22.98
N GLN A 300 -13.95 -3.74 -23.26
CA GLN A 300 -15.03 -3.25 -22.41
C GLN A 300 -15.64 -4.44 -21.68
N VAL A 301 -15.62 -4.39 -20.35
CA VAL A 301 -16.20 -5.40 -19.47
C VAL A 301 -17.43 -4.79 -18.80
N THR A 302 -18.57 -5.42 -19.01
CA THR A 302 -19.85 -5.05 -18.40
C THR A 302 -20.20 -6.05 -17.31
N PHE A 303 -20.39 -5.60 -16.07
CA PHE A 303 -20.70 -6.45 -14.92
C PHE A 303 -22.20 -6.72 -14.83
N THR A 304 -22.65 -7.78 -15.50
CA THR A 304 -24.07 -8.15 -15.63
C THR A 304 -24.55 -9.09 -14.52
N GLY A 305 -23.64 -9.81 -13.86
CA GLY A 305 -23.95 -10.84 -12.89
C GLY A 305 -24.45 -10.32 -11.55
N THR A 306 -25.39 -11.03 -10.92
CA THR A 306 -26.01 -10.63 -9.64
C THR A 306 -25.01 -10.48 -8.49
N SER A 307 -23.90 -11.24 -8.49
CA SER A 307 -22.85 -11.10 -7.46
C SER A 307 -21.99 -9.84 -7.64
N VAL A 308 -22.00 -9.27 -8.84
CA VAL A 308 -21.19 -8.10 -9.25
C VAL A 308 -22.05 -6.91 -9.65
N HIS A 309 -23.30 -6.86 -9.18
CA HIS A 309 -24.15 -5.68 -9.37
C HIS A 309 -23.65 -4.49 -8.55
N GLY A 310 -23.83 -3.29 -9.11
CA GLY A 310 -23.40 -2.04 -8.54
C GLY A 310 -21.92 -1.73 -8.79
N ARG A 311 -21.41 -0.74 -8.05
CA ARG A 311 -20.03 -0.29 -8.16
C ARG A 311 -19.04 -1.41 -7.80
N GLN A 312 -18.14 -1.74 -8.72
CA GLN A 312 -17.03 -2.66 -8.50
C GLN A 312 -15.70 -1.91 -8.43
N ASN A 313 -14.70 -2.56 -7.83
CA ASN A 313 -13.31 -2.16 -7.98
C ASN A 313 -12.91 -2.24 -9.46
N LEU A 314 -12.00 -1.36 -9.88
CA LEU A 314 -11.48 -1.46 -11.23
C LEU A 314 -10.65 -2.74 -11.39
N LEU A 315 -10.79 -3.40 -12.53
CA LEU A 315 -9.92 -4.50 -12.90
C LEU A 315 -8.47 -4.02 -12.96
N GLU A 316 -7.57 -4.84 -12.45
CA GLU A 316 -6.14 -4.62 -12.54
C GLU A 316 -5.56 -5.50 -13.65
N VAL A 317 -4.75 -4.91 -14.53
CA VAL A 317 -4.09 -5.64 -15.61
C VAL A 317 -2.65 -5.93 -15.21
N ASP A 318 -2.30 -7.21 -15.08
CA ASP A 318 -0.92 -7.63 -14.93
C ASP A 318 -0.32 -7.94 -16.30
N VAL A 319 0.72 -7.18 -16.63
CA VAL A 319 1.42 -7.20 -17.90
C VAL A 319 2.88 -7.64 -17.76
N ASN A 320 3.35 -7.85 -16.54
CA ASN A 320 4.76 -8.15 -16.31
C ASN A 320 5.06 -9.58 -16.79
N SER A 321 6.19 -9.75 -17.47
CA SER A 321 6.63 -11.09 -17.84
C SER A 321 6.99 -11.87 -16.57
N CYS A 322 6.49 -13.09 -16.48
CA CYS A 322 6.76 -14.00 -15.36
C CYS A 322 7.03 -15.38 -15.93
N GLY A 323 8.29 -15.81 -15.82
CA GLY A 323 8.77 -17.06 -16.39
C GLY A 323 8.36 -18.31 -15.60
N SER A 324 9.06 -19.41 -15.86
CA SER A 324 8.77 -20.71 -15.24
C SER A 324 8.83 -20.64 -13.71
N GLY A 325 7.73 -21.03 -13.05
CA GLY A 325 7.59 -21.01 -11.59
C GLY A 325 6.65 -19.91 -11.07
N CYS A 326 6.24 -18.99 -11.91
CA CYS A 326 5.17 -18.04 -11.62
C CYS A 326 3.78 -18.61 -11.92
N THR A 327 2.77 -18.11 -11.20
CA THR A 327 1.35 -18.33 -11.47
C THR A 327 0.59 -17.01 -11.38
N PRO A 328 0.03 -16.49 -12.48
CA PRO A 328 0.09 -17.03 -13.85
C PRO A 328 1.49 -16.91 -14.49
N MET A 329 1.82 -17.83 -15.40
CA MET A 329 2.98 -17.67 -16.27
C MET A 329 2.59 -16.70 -17.39
N LEU A 330 3.33 -15.60 -17.52
CA LEU A 330 3.04 -14.54 -18.47
C LEU A 330 4.26 -14.31 -19.37
N ASP A 331 4.04 -14.32 -20.68
CA ASP A 331 5.05 -13.84 -21.63
C ASP A 331 5.29 -12.33 -21.50
N GLY A 332 4.32 -11.64 -20.88
CA GLY A 332 4.33 -10.21 -20.58
C GLY A 332 4.09 -9.35 -21.81
N LEU A 333 3.62 -8.12 -21.56
CA LEU A 333 3.48 -7.08 -22.56
C LEU A 333 4.58 -6.04 -22.37
N GLU A 334 5.80 -6.42 -22.76
CA GLU A 334 7.06 -5.70 -22.52
C GLU A 334 7.08 -4.25 -23.05
N TYR A 335 6.24 -3.93 -24.04
CA TYR A 335 6.14 -2.59 -24.64
C TYR A 335 4.77 -1.95 -24.49
N VAL A 336 3.92 -2.42 -23.57
CA VAL A 336 2.71 -1.65 -23.25
C VAL A 336 3.12 -0.43 -22.45
N LEU A 337 2.63 0.75 -22.88
CA LEU A 337 2.92 2.02 -22.24
C LEU A 337 2.21 2.13 -20.89
N VAL A 338 2.62 1.31 -19.93
CA VAL A 338 2.10 1.28 -18.57
C VAL A 338 2.80 2.31 -17.70
N THR A 339 4.08 2.62 -17.96
CA THR A 339 4.82 3.64 -17.21
C THR A 339 5.97 4.26 -18.02
N GLY A 340 5.94 5.59 -18.12
CA GLY A 340 7.11 6.47 -18.30
C GLY A 340 8.07 6.18 -19.43
N ILE A 341 7.82 6.72 -20.64
CA ILE A 341 8.91 7.05 -21.57
C ILE A 341 8.83 8.52 -21.98
N ASN A 342 9.86 9.25 -21.56
CA ASN A 342 10.23 10.58 -22.00
C ASN A 342 10.81 10.47 -23.41
N ALA A 343 9.95 10.43 -24.43
CA ALA A 343 10.36 10.47 -25.83
C ALA A 343 10.18 11.88 -26.40
N THR A 344 11.28 12.60 -26.54
CA THR A 344 11.37 13.80 -27.36
C THR A 344 11.05 13.49 -28.83
N THR A 345 10.17 14.32 -29.41
CA THR A 345 9.84 14.61 -30.83
C THR A 345 8.60 13.95 -31.51
N ASN A 346 7.55 14.79 -31.58
CA ASN A 346 6.62 15.13 -32.69
C ASN A 346 5.58 14.16 -33.29
N ALA A 347 4.30 14.49 -32.97
CA ALA A 347 3.06 14.67 -33.76
C ALA A 347 3.00 14.16 -35.23
N ALA A 348 1.88 13.63 -35.76
CA ALA A 348 0.46 13.98 -35.58
C ALA A 348 -0.39 12.78 -36.04
N THR A 349 -1.28 12.17 -35.24
CA THR A 349 -2.60 12.64 -34.78
C THR A 349 -2.95 11.78 -33.55
N ARG A 350 -2.18 12.00 -32.49
CA ARG A 350 -1.89 11.01 -31.46
C ARG A 350 -2.86 11.13 -30.28
N LEU A 351 -3.19 10.01 -29.63
CA LEU A 351 -3.45 10.05 -28.18
C LEU A 351 -2.35 10.92 -27.57
N ALA A 352 -2.69 11.98 -26.83
CA ALA A 352 -1.74 13.00 -26.41
C ALA A 352 -0.43 12.35 -25.90
N GLN A 353 0.74 12.83 -26.34
CA GLN A 353 2.03 12.34 -25.84
C GLN A 353 1.99 12.23 -24.32
N GLY A 354 2.29 11.04 -23.79
CA GLY A 354 2.08 10.71 -22.36
C GLY A 354 0.76 10.00 -22.04
N THR A 355 -0.02 9.57 -23.04
CA THR A 355 -1.18 8.69 -22.81
C THR A 355 -0.70 7.27 -22.55
N THR A 356 -0.92 6.84 -21.31
CA THR A 356 -0.61 5.49 -20.82
C THR A 356 -1.82 4.58 -20.98
N SER A 357 -1.57 3.27 -20.95
CA SER A 357 -2.61 2.27 -20.73
C SER A 357 -3.35 2.57 -19.42
N SER A 358 -4.65 2.26 -19.39
CA SER A 358 -5.48 2.53 -18.21
C SER A 358 -6.73 1.68 -18.20
N VAL A 359 -7.29 1.52 -16.99
CA VAL A 359 -8.63 0.99 -16.78
C VAL A 359 -9.49 2.11 -16.23
N LYS A 360 -10.70 2.29 -16.77
CA LYS A 360 -11.62 3.35 -16.36
C LYS A 360 -13.06 2.85 -16.28
N GLU A 361 -13.81 3.36 -15.33
CA GLU A 361 -15.27 3.27 -15.36
C GLU A 361 -15.80 4.17 -16.48
N THR A 362 -16.46 3.59 -17.47
CA THR A 362 -17.07 4.34 -18.58
C THR A 362 -18.57 4.49 -18.45
N THR A 363 -19.22 3.57 -17.73
CA THR A 363 -20.63 3.68 -17.35
C THR A 363 -20.76 3.29 -15.89
N ALA A 364 -21.28 4.20 -15.07
CA ALA A 364 -21.61 3.90 -13.68
C ALA A 364 -22.84 2.99 -13.61
N ALA A 365 -22.83 2.04 -12.68
CA ALA A 365 -24.01 1.22 -12.40
C ALA A 365 -25.13 2.06 -11.78
N ASP A 366 -26.36 1.75 -12.16
CA ASP A 366 -27.54 2.29 -11.48
C ASP A 366 -27.86 1.58 -10.16
N TYR A 367 -27.30 0.38 -9.98
CA TYR A 367 -27.46 -0.42 -8.78
C TYR A 367 -26.61 0.15 -7.64
N ASN A 368 -27.24 0.35 -6.49
CA ASN A 368 -26.55 0.85 -5.31
C ASN A 368 -26.20 -0.33 -4.40
N SER A 369 -24.92 -0.71 -4.40
CA SER A 369 -24.42 -1.81 -3.58
C SER A 369 -24.15 -1.35 -2.15
N PHE A 370 -24.77 -2.00 -1.17
CA PHE A 370 -24.64 -1.66 0.24
C PHE A 370 -24.31 -2.89 1.09
N GLU A 371 -23.65 -2.64 2.23
CA GLU A 371 -23.40 -3.67 3.25
C GLU A 371 -24.75 -4.26 3.69
N CYS A 372 -24.86 -5.59 3.62
CA CYS A 372 -26.09 -6.33 3.92
C CYS A 372 -27.34 -5.77 3.19
N GLY A 373 -27.16 -5.27 1.96
CA GLY A 373 -28.25 -4.81 1.09
C GLY A 373 -29.14 -3.71 1.68
N ARG A 374 -28.68 -3.00 2.73
CA ARG A 374 -29.48 -2.12 3.61
C ARG A 374 -30.67 -2.80 4.32
N ARG A 375 -30.76 -4.13 4.25
CA ARG A 375 -31.84 -4.93 4.85
C ARG A 375 -31.33 -5.93 5.87
N GLY A 376 -30.08 -5.77 6.32
CA GLY A 376 -29.53 -6.49 7.46
C GLY A 376 -28.53 -5.64 8.24
N LYS A 377 -28.15 -6.16 9.41
CA LYS A 377 -27.05 -5.63 10.22
C LYS A 377 -25.84 -6.54 10.07
N CYS A 378 -24.68 -5.97 9.75
CA CYS A 378 -23.42 -6.69 9.76
C CYS A 378 -23.02 -7.07 11.20
N ASP A 379 -22.70 -8.35 11.41
CA ASP A 379 -21.95 -8.79 12.58
C ASP A 379 -20.45 -8.76 12.23
N PHE A 380 -19.73 -7.77 12.77
CA PHE A 380 -18.31 -7.56 12.49
C PHE A 380 -17.39 -8.59 13.15
N ASP A 381 -17.89 -9.49 14.00
CA ASP A 381 -17.07 -10.58 14.53
C ASP A 381 -17.10 -11.79 13.58
N THR A 382 -18.22 -12.01 12.89
CA THR A 382 -18.43 -13.18 12.01
C THR A 382 -18.40 -12.85 10.52
N GLY A 383 -18.66 -11.60 10.13
CA GLY A 383 -18.84 -11.17 8.74
C GLY A 383 -20.20 -11.55 8.15
N ILE A 384 -21.16 -11.98 8.99
CA ILE A 384 -22.47 -12.48 8.55
C ILE A 384 -23.54 -11.38 8.71
N CYS A 385 -24.35 -11.22 7.67
CA CYS A 385 -25.49 -10.31 7.69
C CYS A 385 -26.68 -10.91 8.44
N SER A 386 -27.13 -10.23 9.49
CA SER A 386 -28.40 -10.54 10.16
C SER A 386 -29.53 -9.77 9.47
N CYS A 387 -30.29 -10.44 8.59
CA CYS A 387 -31.41 -9.83 7.86
C CYS A 387 -32.53 -9.34 8.79
N PHE A 388 -33.16 -8.23 8.42
CA PHE A 388 -34.39 -7.75 9.05
C PHE A 388 -35.56 -8.66 8.71
N GLU A 389 -36.63 -8.59 9.53
CA GLU A 389 -37.81 -9.43 9.37
C GLU A 389 -38.42 -9.28 7.95
N GLY A 390 -38.71 -10.42 7.32
CA GLY A 390 -39.23 -10.49 5.95
C GLY A 390 -38.19 -10.50 4.84
N TYR A 391 -36.89 -10.39 5.17
CA TYR A 391 -35.79 -10.45 4.21
C TYR A 391 -34.92 -11.69 4.45
N THR A 392 -34.40 -12.27 3.37
CA THR A 392 -33.51 -13.45 3.39
C THR A 392 -32.47 -13.31 2.29
N GLY A 393 -31.28 -13.86 2.51
CA GLY A 393 -30.20 -13.84 1.51
C GLY A 393 -28.85 -13.72 2.21
N GLU A 394 -27.79 -13.66 1.40
CA GLU A 394 -26.44 -13.40 1.92
C GLU A 394 -26.19 -11.90 2.12
N ALA A 395 -26.79 -11.04 1.31
CA ALA A 395 -26.77 -9.58 1.44
C ALA A 395 -28.11 -8.96 1.04
#